data_AF-A0A7X4AHQ1-F1
#
_entry.id   AF-A0A7X4AHQ1-F1
#
_cell.length_a   1.000
_cell.length_b   1.000
_cell.length_c   1.000
_cell.angle_alpha   90.00
_cell.angle_beta   90.00
_cell.angle_gamma   90.00
#
_symmetry.space_group_name_H-M   'P 1'
#
loop_
_entity.id
_entity.type
_entity.pdbx_description
1 polymer ?
#
loop_
_entity_poly.entity_id
_entity_poly.type
_entity_poly.pdbx_seq_one_letter_code
_entity_poly.pdbx_strand_id
1 'polypeptide(L)'
;MTVEYTELAMGEPRFQPAGYVLFSGLRACFWNCQGSIVGVVRTVFDERSGSLLVDDPLEALENTGSYVSFGVSESGKRMAAARCLVGECWGLYGASDDAEGELWVSDDDGEAWTSWGPLMPESWILRVTDEDVAVLETADVRSKVRWVRSGEVFVEPEGSEFSWPSNWDGDVPIWGEWGAPPQAPVLAALVEWTWRELPTRPDGSTVWWATKRGDILLLLAIVDAQGMVEEVYGWPSADYVDWLVPVGDSLFAGFRMEGGYVVGIDHLNFLIDLKGRTVHPLLGLPDGEEGLAEPWYAIPPAGK
;
A
#
# COMPACT_ATOMS: atom_id res chain seq x y z
N MET A 1 -7.36 -27.05 14.44
CA MET A 1 -6.12 -27.54 13.79
C MET A 1 -5.00 -26.63 14.27
N THR A 2 -3.87 -27.16 14.72
CA THR A 2 -2.73 -26.32 15.12
C THR A 2 -1.94 -25.98 13.87
N VAL A 3 -1.64 -24.69 13.65
CA VAL A 3 -0.71 -24.26 12.60
C VAL A 3 0.70 -24.44 13.15
N GLU A 4 1.48 -25.33 12.54
CA GLU A 4 2.92 -25.37 12.80
C GLU A 4 3.59 -24.25 12.00
N TYR A 5 4.43 -23.45 12.66
CA TYR A 5 5.14 -22.34 12.04
C TYR A 5 6.56 -22.23 12.57
N THR A 6 7.43 -21.66 11.73
CA THR A 6 8.77 -21.23 12.11
C THR A 6 8.68 -19.84 12.75
N GLU A 7 9.09 -19.70 14.00
CA GLU A 7 9.13 -18.39 14.65
C GLU A 7 10.24 -17.50 14.04
N LEU A 8 9.87 -16.26 13.71
CA LEU A 8 10.82 -15.25 13.24
C LEU A 8 11.54 -14.61 14.43
N ALA A 9 12.87 -14.51 14.33
CA ALA A 9 13.69 -13.90 15.38
C ALA A 9 13.85 -12.38 15.17
N MET A 10 13.94 -11.61 16.24
CA MET A 10 14.31 -10.20 16.12
C MET A 10 15.79 -10.08 15.72
N GLY A 11 16.05 -9.31 14.67
CA GLY A 11 17.39 -8.98 14.21
C GLY A 11 17.78 -7.54 14.55
N GLU A 12 19.05 -7.21 14.31
CA GLU A 12 19.55 -5.84 14.49
C GLU A 12 18.86 -4.85 13.52
N PRO A 13 18.68 -3.57 13.91
CA PRO A 13 18.14 -2.53 13.04
C PRO A 13 18.92 -2.37 11.74
N ARG A 14 18.22 -2.09 10.62
CA ARG A 14 18.81 -1.94 9.28
C ARG A 14 18.13 -0.84 8.49
N PHE A 15 18.83 -0.28 7.51
CA PHE A 15 18.18 0.51 6.46
C PHE A 15 17.42 -0.41 5.49
N GLN A 16 16.54 0.18 4.68
CA GLN A 16 15.94 -0.52 3.54
C GLN A 16 17.02 -1.08 2.59
N PRO A 17 16.78 -2.19 1.88
CA PRO A 17 17.73 -2.71 0.90
C PRO A 17 18.02 -1.67 -0.19
N ALA A 18 19.28 -1.64 -0.63
CA ALA A 18 19.73 -0.70 -1.62
C ALA A 18 19.01 -0.82 -2.96
N GLY A 19 18.82 0.33 -3.61
CA GLY A 19 18.18 0.43 -4.92
C GLY A 19 16.66 0.25 -4.91
N TYR A 20 16.05 -0.07 -3.77
CA TYR A 20 14.60 0.03 -3.64
C TYR A 20 14.20 1.48 -3.35
N VAL A 21 13.14 1.90 -4.02
CA VAL A 21 12.47 3.18 -3.79
C VAL A 21 11.18 2.90 -3.04
N LEU A 22 11.02 3.52 -1.87
CA LEU A 22 9.80 3.41 -1.07
C LEU A 22 9.01 4.69 -1.15
N PHE A 23 7.71 4.58 -1.40
CA PHE A 23 6.77 5.69 -1.36
C PHE A 23 5.83 5.48 -0.19
N SER A 24 5.84 6.42 0.74
CA SER A 24 5.01 6.44 1.95
C SER A 24 4.09 7.63 1.95
N GLY A 25 2.81 7.39 2.22
CA GLY A 25 1.86 8.48 2.40
C GLY A 25 2.02 9.18 3.73
N LEU A 26 2.03 10.51 3.72
CA LEU A 26 1.81 11.32 4.92
C LEU A 26 0.32 11.58 5.04
N ARG A 27 -0.27 11.21 6.18
CA ARG A 27 -1.67 11.50 6.50
C ARG A 27 -1.74 12.54 7.61
N ALA A 28 -2.58 13.55 7.44
CA ALA A 28 -2.98 14.41 8.55
C ALA A 28 -3.96 13.64 9.45
N CYS A 29 -3.47 13.11 10.57
CA CYS A 29 -4.27 12.32 11.49
C CYS A 29 -5.01 13.21 12.50
N PHE A 30 -6.20 13.70 12.14
CA PHE A 30 -7.16 14.20 13.12
C PHE A 30 -8.21 13.11 13.43
N TRP A 31 -8.14 12.57 14.65
CA TRP A 31 -9.13 11.72 15.34
C TRP A 31 -9.50 10.34 14.78
N ASN A 32 -9.09 9.92 13.58
CA ASN A 32 -9.18 8.51 13.14
C ASN A 32 -8.37 8.14 11.88
N CYS A 33 -7.49 9.02 11.39
CA CYS A 33 -6.62 8.78 10.22
C CYS A 33 -7.36 8.34 8.94
N GLN A 34 -8.68 8.58 8.86
CA GLN A 34 -9.48 8.43 7.64
C GLN A 34 -9.43 9.72 6.82
N GLY A 35 -8.27 10.37 6.75
CA GLY A 35 -8.09 11.67 6.12
C GLY A 35 -7.29 11.62 4.81
N SER A 36 -7.44 12.68 4.02
CA SER A 36 -6.63 12.98 2.84
C SER A 36 -5.13 12.83 3.13
N ILE A 37 -4.43 12.39 2.10
CA ILE A 37 -2.98 12.40 2.01
C ILE A 37 -2.56 13.87 1.93
N VAL A 38 -1.61 14.25 2.77
CA VAL A 38 -1.07 15.62 2.82
C VAL A 38 0.29 15.75 2.17
N GLY A 39 0.96 14.63 1.89
CA GLY A 39 2.23 14.55 1.18
C GLY A 39 2.61 13.10 0.91
N VAL A 40 3.67 12.87 0.13
CA VAL A 40 4.22 11.53 -0.09
C VAL A 40 5.71 11.58 0.16
N VAL A 41 6.20 10.80 1.10
CA VAL A 41 7.64 10.64 1.30
C VAL A 41 8.14 9.57 0.34
N ARG A 42 9.07 9.93 -0.53
CA ARG A 42 9.89 8.96 -1.25
C ARG A 42 11.23 8.79 -0.54
N THR A 43 11.62 7.55 -0.29
CA THR A 43 12.90 7.21 0.36
C THR A 43 13.71 6.21 -0.46
N VAL A 44 15.01 6.50 -0.59
CA VAL A 44 15.99 5.65 -1.30
C VAL A 44 17.24 5.51 -0.45
N PHE A 45 17.68 4.28 -0.20
CA PHE A 45 18.95 4.06 0.48
C PHE A 45 20.12 4.18 -0.48
N ASP A 46 20.97 5.19 -0.26
CA ASP A 46 22.24 5.36 -0.96
C ASP A 46 23.35 4.64 -0.19
N GLU A 47 23.79 3.49 -0.72
CA GLU A 47 24.89 2.71 -0.14
C GLU A 47 26.21 3.49 -0.07
N ARG A 48 26.42 4.42 -1.00
CA ARG A 48 27.68 5.17 -1.07
C ARG A 48 27.78 6.18 0.06
N SER A 49 26.68 6.88 0.37
CA SER A 49 26.63 7.79 1.51
C SER A 49 26.37 7.07 2.83
N GLY A 50 25.78 5.87 2.78
CA GLY A 50 25.29 5.16 3.96
C GLY A 50 24.10 5.87 4.60
N SER A 51 23.30 6.58 3.82
CA SER A 51 22.15 7.37 4.30
C SER A 51 20.94 7.21 3.39
N LEU A 52 19.77 7.51 3.94
CA LEU A 52 18.55 7.64 3.14
C LEU A 52 18.54 9.01 2.46
N LEU A 53 18.22 9.00 1.18
CA LEU A 53 17.74 10.16 0.44
C LEU A 53 16.23 10.21 0.61
N VAL A 54 15.70 11.38 0.91
CA VAL A 54 14.29 11.62 1.21
C VAL A 54 13.83 12.85 0.46
N ASP A 55 12.72 12.75 -0.26
CA ASP A 55 12.04 13.86 -0.92
C ASP A 55 10.52 13.66 -0.96
N ASP A 56 9.79 14.70 -1.39
CA ASP A 56 8.33 14.66 -1.58
C ASP A 56 7.98 14.85 -3.07
N PRO A 57 7.60 13.78 -3.81
CA PRO A 57 7.22 13.89 -5.22
C PRO A 57 5.97 14.76 -5.48
N LEU A 58 5.17 15.04 -4.45
CA LEU A 58 3.99 15.90 -4.55
C LEU A 58 4.31 17.38 -4.25
N GLU A 59 5.52 17.73 -3.79
CA GLU A 59 5.89 19.11 -3.46
C GLU A 59 5.61 20.08 -4.63
N ALA A 60 5.85 19.66 -5.87
CA ALA A 60 5.58 20.45 -7.07
C ALA A 60 4.08 20.75 -7.31
N LEU A 61 3.19 19.90 -6.77
CA LEU A 61 1.73 20.02 -6.84
C LEU A 61 1.12 20.80 -5.66
N GLU A 62 1.82 20.93 -4.53
CA GLU A 62 1.29 21.32 -3.21
C GLU A 62 0.74 22.76 -3.10
N ASN A 63 0.82 23.56 -4.16
CA ASN A 63 0.38 24.95 -4.11
C ASN A 63 -1.16 25.14 -4.11
N THR A 64 -1.98 24.08 -4.04
CA THR A 64 -3.45 24.14 -3.85
C THR A 64 -4.04 22.74 -3.48
N GLY A 65 -5.03 22.61 -2.59
CA GLY A 65 -5.81 21.35 -2.40
C GLY A 65 -5.21 20.26 -1.50
N SER A 66 -5.92 19.13 -1.36
CA SER A 66 -5.50 17.92 -0.61
C SER A 66 -5.53 16.69 -1.52
N TYR A 67 -4.81 15.61 -1.20
CA TYR A 67 -4.75 14.43 -2.05
C TYR A 67 -5.62 13.29 -1.51
N VAL A 68 -6.43 12.69 -2.36
CA VAL A 68 -7.33 11.58 -1.99
C VAL A 68 -6.62 10.24 -2.15
N SER A 69 -5.81 10.10 -3.19
CA SER A 69 -5.12 8.86 -3.54
C SER A 69 -3.85 9.15 -4.33
N PHE A 70 -2.86 8.27 -4.21
CA PHE A 70 -1.60 8.32 -4.96
C PHE A 70 -1.27 6.91 -5.43
N GLY A 71 -0.60 6.80 -6.58
CA GLY A 71 -0.10 5.52 -7.09
C GLY A 71 1.14 5.67 -7.94
N VAL A 72 1.94 4.61 -8.01
CA VAL A 72 3.17 4.54 -8.82
C VAL A 72 3.13 3.28 -9.69
N SER A 73 3.55 3.41 -10.94
CA SER A 73 3.74 2.26 -11.84
C SER A 73 4.78 1.29 -11.28
N GLU A 74 4.65 -0.01 -11.59
CA GLU A 74 5.63 -1.04 -11.19
C GLU A 74 7.06 -0.69 -11.62
N SER A 75 7.23 -0.01 -12.76
CA SER A 75 8.55 0.42 -13.24
C SER A 75 9.07 1.71 -12.59
N GLY A 76 8.27 2.39 -11.77
CA GLY A 76 8.57 3.71 -11.20
C GLY A 76 8.53 4.88 -12.19
N LYS A 77 8.20 4.67 -13.47
CA LYS A 77 8.25 5.75 -14.48
C LYS A 77 7.10 6.72 -14.39
N ARG A 78 5.92 6.24 -13.99
CA ARG A 78 4.71 7.04 -13.88
C ARG A 78 4.23 7.10 -12.44
N MET A 79 3.86 8.30 -12.03
CA MET A 79 3.12 8.56 -10.80
C MET A 79 1.78 9.20 -11.12
N ALA A 80 0.77 8.89 -10.33
CA ALA A 80 -0.54 9.49 -10.44
C ALA A 80 -1.04 9.92 -9.06
N ALA A 81 -1.72 11.06 -9.02
CA ALA A 81 -2.36 11.60 -7.82
C ALA A 81 -3.81 11.99 -8.13
N ALA A 82 -4.75 11.49 -7.32
CA ALA A 82 -6.12 11.98 -7.29
C ALA A 82 -6.17 13.12 -6.30
N ARG A 83 -6.43 14.33 -6.78
CA ARG A 83 -6.36 15.56 -6.00
C ARG A 83 -7.75 16.15 -5.82
N CYS A 84 -8.03 16.63 -4.62
CA CYS A 84 -9.19 17.46 -4.33
C CYS A 84 -8.81 18.93 -4.49
N LEU A 85 -9.42 19.60 -5.46
CA LEU A 85 -9.17 21.00 -5.79
C LEU A 85 -10.00 21.96 -4.94
N VAL A 86 -11.26 21.60 -4.69
CA VAL A 86 -12.25 22.40 -3.96
C VAL A 86 -13.07 21.48 -3.07
N GLY A 87 -13.54 22.00 -1.94
CA GLY A 87 -14.37 21.27 -0.99
C GLY A 87 -13.60 20.16 -0.25
N GLU A 88 -14.35 19.15 0.19
CA GLU A 88 -13.83 17.94 0.83
C GLU A 88 -14.21 16.76 -0.07
N CYS A 89 -13.24 16.17 -0.77
CA CYS A 89 -13.51 15.05 -1.69
C CYS A 89 -13.53 13.69 -0.98
N TRP A 90 -13.12 13.66 0.29
CA TRP A 90 -13.18 12.47 1.13
C TRP A 90 -13.17 12.85 2.62
N GLY A 91 -14.00 12.16 3.41
CA GLY A 91 -14.10 12.35 4.85
C GLY A 91 -15.15 11.44 5.48
N LEU A 92 -15.28 11.50 6.81
CA LEU A 92 -16.21 10.66 7.59
C LEU A 92 -17.68 10.83 7.20
N TYR A 93 -18.01 11.99 6.65
CA TYR A 93 -19.37 12.37 6.29
C TYR A 93 -19.58 12.35 4.77
N GLY A 94 -18.65 11.74 4.03
CA GLY A 94 -18.61 11.74 2.58
C GLY A 94 -18.09 13.04 2.00
N ALA A 95 -18.10 13.14 0.68
CA ALA A 95 -17.70 14.35 -0.02
C ALA A 95 -18.68 15.52 0.16
N SER A 96 -18.17 16.75 0.12
CA SER A 96 -18.98 17.96 0.11
C SER A 96 -19.68 18.17 -1.25
N ASP A 97 -20.81 18.89 -1.24
CA ASP A 97 -21.60 19.17 -2.45
C ASP A 97 -20.82 19.96 -3.53
N ASP A 98 -19.82 20.73 -3.10
CA ASP A 98 -18.92 21.52 -3.95
C ASP A 98 -17.57 20.84 -4.21
N ALA A 99 -17.44 19.56 -3.87
CA ALA A 99 -16.20 18.82 -4.05
C ALA A 99 -15.86 18.66 -5.53
N GLU A 100 -14.63 19.03 -5.89
CA GLU A 100 -14.09 18.89 -7.24
C GLU A 100 -12.76 18.14 -7.19
N GLY A 101 -12.71 16.98 -7.84
CA GLY A 101 -11.52 16.15 -7.95
C GLY A 101 -10.85 16.24 -9.31
N GLU A 102 -9.56 15.97 -9.38
CA GLU A 102 -8.80 15.92 -10.63
C GLU A 102 -7.67 14.88 -10.57
N LEU A 103 -7.45 14.19 -11.69
CA LEU A 103 -6.35 13.25 -11.85
C LEU A 103 -5.13 13.98 -12.39
N TRP A 104 -4.01 13.88 -11.68
CA TRP A 104 -2.72 14.43 -12.07
C TRP A 104 -1.73 13.30 -12.30
N VAL A 105 -0.89 13.42 -13.32
CA VAL A 105 0.12 12.43 -13.67
C VAL A 105 1.48 13.09 -13.90
N SER A 106 2.53 12.44 -13.40
CA SER A 106 3.93 12.76 -13.69
C SER A 106 4.62 11.56 -14.34
N ASP A 107 5.39 11.85 -15.39
CA ASP A 107 6.21 10.90 -16.14
C ASP A 107 7.73 11.19 -15.98
N ASP A 108 8.06 12.16 -15.13
CA ASP A 108 9.40 12.71 -14.91
C ASP A 108 9.76 12.73 -13.42
N ASP A 109 9.42 11.65 -12.74
CA ASP A 109 9.82 11.40 -11.35
C ASP A 109 9.30 12.44 -10.33
N GLY A 110 8.18 13.09 -10.64
CA GLY A 110 7.53 14.09 -9.80
C GLY A 110 7.95 15.54 -10.10
N GLU A 111 8.83 15.77 -11.08
CA GLU A 111 9.30 17.12 -11.44
C GLU A 111 8.19 17.98 -12.06
N ALA A 112 7.37 17.42 -12.95
CA ALA A 112 6.23 18.08 -13.55
C ALA A 112 4.99 17.19 -13.55
N TRP A 113 3.84 17.84 -13.32
CA TRP A 113 2.56 17.18 -13.24
C TRP A 113 1.58 17.76 -14.27
N THR A 114 0.87 16.88 -14.96
CA THR A 114 -0.14 17.25 -15.96
C THR A 114 -1.50 16.72 -15.54
N SER A 115 -2.53 17.58 -15.60
CA SER A 115 -3.90 17.15 -15.41
C SER A 115 -4.34 16.23 -16.55
N TRP A 116 -4.88 15.07 -16.19
CA TRP A 116 -5.53 14.11 -17.08
C TRP A 116 -7.06 14.18 -16.99
N GLY A 117 -7.58 15.23 -16.34
CA GLY A 117 -9.00 15.56 -16.32
C GLY A 117 -9.70 15.31 -15.00
N PRO A 118 -10.99 15.69 -14.93
CA PRO A 118 -11.74 15.71 -13.69
C PRO A 118 -12.04 14.30 -13.18
N LEU A 119 -12.10 14.17 -11.86
CA LEU A 119 -12.54 13.00 -11.12
C LEU A 119 -13.83 13.33 -10.37
N MET A 120 -14.67 12.31 -10.18
CA MET A 120 -15.76 12.45 -9.22
C MET A 120 -15.19 12.57 -7.80
N PRO A 121 -15.91 13.19 -6.85
CA PRO A 121 -15.58 13.06 -5.44
C PRO A 121 -15.51 11.59 -5.03
N GLU A 122 -14.73 11.27 -3.99
CA GLU A 122 -14.52 9.89 -3.52
C GLU A 122 -13.93 8.94 -4.58
N SER A 123 -13.18 9.48 -5.54
CA SER A 123 -12.44 8.65 -6.50
C SER A 123 -11.09 8.21 -5.93
N TRP A 124 -10.71 6.95 -6.18
CA TRP A 124 -9.41 6.39 -5.78
C TRP A 124 -8.64 5.82 -6.95
N ILE A 125 -7.31 5.99 -6.93
CA ILE A 125 -6.43 5.28 -7.85
C ILE A 125 -6.35 3.83 -7.41
N LEU A 126 -6.74 2.92 -8.29
CA LEU A 126 -6.62 1.48 -8.10
C LEU A 126 -5.28 0.96 -8.59
N ARG A 127 -4.83 1.46 -9.75
CA ARG A 127 -3.60 1.01 -10.39
C ARG A 127 -3.01 2.10 -11.26
N VAL A 128 -1.68 2.14 -11.29
CA VAL A 128 -0.90 2.90 -12.26
C VAL A 128 -0.04 1.93 -13.05
N THR A 129 -0.05 2.05 -14.37
CA THR A 129 0.88 1.37 -15.27
C THR A 129 1.75 2.42 -15.97
N ASP A 130 2.76 1.97 -16.73
CA ASP A 130 3.57 2.87 -17.56
C ASP A 130 2.73 3.61 -18.63
N GLU A 131 1.50 3.16 -18.91
CA GLU A 131 0.63 3.70 -19.95
C GLU A 131 -0.68 4.31 -19.42
N ASP A 132 -1.18 3.79 -18.30
CA ASP A 132 -2.56 3.99 -17.89
C ASP A 132 -2.71 4.24 -16.39
N VAL A 133 -3.82 4.88 -16.03
CA VAL A 133 -4.29 4.96 -14.65
C VAL A 133 -5.70 4.39 -14.57
N ALA A 134 -5.90 3.41 -13.70
CA ALA A 134 -7.20 2.89 -13.34
C ALA A 134 -7.70 3.61 -12.08
N VAL A 135 -8.85 4.25 -12.19
CA VAL A 135 -9.49 4.99 -11.11
C VAL A 135 -10.83 4.35 -10.79
N LEU A 136 -11.09 4.08 -9.51
CA LEU A 136 -12.41 3.77 -8.99
C LEU A 136 -13.16 5.07 -8.79
N GLU A 137 -14.24 5.27 -9.54
CA GLU A 137 -15.17 6.38 -9.36
C GLU A 137 -16.40 5.84 -8.61
N THR A 138 -16.65 6.38 -7.41
CA THR A 138 -17.78 5.99 -6.56
C THR A 138 -18.88 7.04 -6.67
N ALA A 139 -20.03 6.67 -7.23
CA ALA A 139 -21.22 7.53 -7.24
C ALA A 139 -22.37 6.80 -6.54
N ASP A 140 -22.78 7.31 -5.38
CA ASP A 140 -23.80 6.73 -4.52
C ASP A 140 -23.51 5.24 -4.20
N VAL A 141 -24.32 4.33 -4.77
CA VAL A 141 -24.26 2.87 -4.59
C VAL A 141 -23.62 2.14 -5.78
N ARG A 142 -23.04 2.88 -6.73
CA ARG A 142 -22.44 2.29 -7.94
C ARG A 142 -20.99 2.74 -8.08
N SER A 143 -20.08 1.79 -7.95
CA SER A 143 -18.67 1.99 -8.26
C SER A 143 -18.40 1.59 -9.71
N LYS A 144 -17.59 2.38 -10.41
CA LYS A 144 -17.11 2.06 -11.76
C LYS A 144 -15.61 2.26 -11.84
N VAL A 145 -14.95 1.38 -12.59
CA VAL A 145 -13.53 1.58 -12.92
C VAL A 145 -13.46 2.38 -14.21
N ARG A 146 -12.72 3.48 -14.16
CA ARG A 146 -12.39 4.35 -15.28
C ARG A 146 -10.91 4.19 -15.60
N TRP A 147 -10.62 3.77 -16.83
CA TRP A 147 -9.24 3.72 -17.34
C TRP A 147 -8.95 5.00 -18.10
N VAL A 148 -7.85 5.66 -17.75
CA VAL A 148 -7.42 6.94 -18.33
C VAL A 148 -6.02 6.80 -18.91
N ARG A 149 -5.83 7.23 -20.16
CA ARG A 149 -4.56 7.25 -20.88
C ARG A 149 -4.37 8.62 -21.51
N SER A 150 -3.33 9.34 -21.10
CA SER A 150 -3.06 10.68 -21.66
C SER A 150 -4.28 11.62 -21.63
N GLY A 151 -5.09 11.52 -20.57
CA GLY A 151 -6.35 12.27 -20.41
C GLY A 151 -7.57 11.73 -21.15
N GLU A 152 -7.43 10.70 -21.99
CA GLU A 152 -8.56 10.08 -22.68
C GLU A 152 -9.09 8.87 -21.90
N VAL A 153 -10.42 8.77 -21.80
CA VAL A 153 -11.10 7.62 -21.17
C VAL A 153 -11.28 6.51 -22.19
N PHE A 154 -10.92 5.29 -21.82
CA PHE A 154 -11.01 4.14 -22.71
C PHE A 154 -11.51 2.88 -22.00
N VAL A 155 -11.83 1.85 -22.78
CA VAL A 155 -12.23 0.54 -22.26
C VAL A 155 -11.01 -0.15 -21.70
N GLU A 156 -11.17 -0.86 -20.59
CA GLU A 156 -10.13 -1.68 -19.97
C GLU A 156 -9.22 -2.38 -21.02
N PRO A 157 -7.88 -2.29 -20.88
CA PRO A 157 -6.96 -2.95 -21.81
C PRO A 157 -7.23 -4.46 -21.90
N GLU A 158 -7.21 -5.04 -23.12
CA GLU A 158 -7.29 -6.50 -23.26
C GLU A 158 -6.12 -7.17 -22.50
N GLY A 159 -6.43 -8.07 -21.56
CA GLY A 159 -5.44 -8.80 -20.78
C GLY A 159 -5.15 -8.25 -19.38
N SER A 160 -5.84 -7.19 -18.93
CA SER A 160 -5.83 -6.86 -17.50
C SER A 160 -6.64 -7.91 -16.73
N GLU A 161 -5.96 -8.69 -15.90
CA GLU A 161 -6.57 -9.70 -15.02
C GLU A 161 -7.24 -9.06 -13.79
N PHE A 162 -8.03 -8.00 -13.96
CA PHE A 162 -8.73 -7.37 -12.84
C PHE A 162 -10.10 -8.03 -12.62
N SER A 163 -10.13 -9.14 -11.87
CA SER A 163 -11.39 -9.76 -11.45
C SER A 163 -11.84 -9.24 -10.08
N TRP A 164 -13.02 -8.60 -10.03
CA TRP A 164 -13.68 -8.29 -8.77
C TRP A 164 -14.17 -9.56 -8.05
N PRO A 165 -14.08 -9.64 -6.71
CA PRO A 165 -14.92 -10.55 -5.94
C PRO A 165 -16.39 -10.18 -6.17
N SER A 166 -17.20 -11.11 -6.67
CA SER A 166 -18.55 -10.88 -7.20
C SER A 166 -19.64 -10.64 -6.13
N ASN A 167 -19.30 -10.13 -4.95
CA ASN A 167 -20.18 -10.13 -3.77
C ASN A 167 -20.23 -8.77 -3.03
N TRP A 168 -20.15 -7.67 -3.77
CA TRP A 168 -20.18 -6.31 -3.24
C TRP A 168 -21.59 -5.71 -3.25
N ASP A 169 -22.28 -5.78 -2.11
CA ASP A 169 -23.51 -5.03 -1.79
C ASP A 169 -23.19 -4.11 -0.61
N GLY A 170 -22.88 -2.84 -0.90
CA GLY A 170 -22.95 -1.70 0.01
C GLY A 170 -22.16 -1.77 1.33
N ASP A 171 -20.87 -1.41 1.30
CA ASP A 171 -20.22 -0.56 2.30
C ASP A 171 -18.82 -0.16 1.79
N VAL A 172 -18.44 1.11 2.00
CA VAL A 172 -17.18 1.73 1.55
C VAL A 172 -15.99 0.90 2.05
N PRO A 173 -14.95 0.61 1.24
CA PRO A 173 -13.80 -0.14 1.71
C PRO A 173 -12.93 0.82 2.53
N ILE A 174 -13.13 0.84 3.85
CA ILE A 174 -12.09 1.26 4.79
C ILE A 174 -11.03 0.16 4.75
N TRP A 175 -10.03 0.25 3.87
CA TRP A 175 -8.72 -0.46 3.90
C TRP A 175 -8.69 -1.95 4.36
N GLY A 176 -9.81 -2.67 4.29
CA GLY A 176 -10.04 -3.79 5.22
C GLY A 176 -10.89 -4.93 4.68
N GLU A 177 -11.70 -4.73 3.66
CA GLU A 177 -12.51 -5.81 3.06
C GLU A 177 -12.43 -5.73 1.54
N TRP A 178 -11.21 -5.94 1.03
CA TRP A 178 -11.07 -6.63 -0.25
C TRP A 178 -11.84 -7.94 -0.09
N GLY A 179 -12.93 -8.12 -0.86
CA GLY A 179 -13.80 -9.29 -0.76
C GLY A 179 -12.95 -10.55 -0.64
N ALA A 180 -13.28 -11.43 0.32
CA ALA A 180 -12.42 -12.50 0.81
C ALA A 180 -11.50 -13.01 -0.32
N PRO A 181 -10.19 -12.69 -0.30
CA PRO A 181 -9.31 -13.07 -1.39
C PRO A 181 -9.43 -14.58 -1.56
N PRO A 182 -9.38 -15.09 -2.81
CA PRO A 182 -9.60 -16.50 -3.07
C PRO A 182 -8.66 -17.30 -2.17
N GLN A 183 -9.19 -17.93 -1.12
CA GLN A 183 -8.33 -18.67 -0.19
C GLN A 183 -7.58 -19.69 -1.03
N ALA A 184 -6.25 -19.68 -0.98
CA ALA A 184 -5.49 -20.81 -1.49
C ALA A 184 -6.16 -22.06 -0.91
N PRO A 185 -6.64 -23.03 -1.72
CA PRO A 185 -7.49 -24.12 -1.23
C PRO A 185 -6.89 -24.88 -0.05
N VAL A 186 -5.56 -24.86 0.04
CA VAL A 186 -4.77 -25.41 1.15
C VAL A 186 -4.84 -24.57 2.44
N LEU A 187 -4.92 -23.25 2.35
CA LEU A 187 -5.08 -22.33 3.48
C LEU A 187 -6.54 -22.26 3.96
N ALA A 188 -7.50 -22.64 3.12
CA ALA A 188 -8.92 -22.71 3.47
C ALA A 188 -9.20 -23.70 4.63
N ALA A 189 -8.31 -24.66 4.87
CA ALA A 189 -8.38 -25.55 6.04
C ALA A 189 -8.09 -24.81 7.37
N LEU A 190 -7.50 -23.61 7.31
CA LEU A 190 -7.16 -22.74 8.44
C LEU A 190 -8.23 -21.67 8.66
N VAL A 191 -9.51 -22.09 8.67
CA VAL A 191 -10.72 -21.24 8.67
C VAL A 191 -10.80 -20.16 9.77
N GLU A 192 -10.01 -20.26 10.84
CA GLU A 192 -9.97 -19.24 11.90
C GLU A 192 -9.15 -17.99 11.53
N TRP A 193 -8.43 -18.04 10.41
CA TRP A 193 -7.52 -16.99 9.96
C TRP A 193 -8.04 -16.34 8.68
N THR A 194 -8.07 -15.01 8.67
CA THR A 194 -8.36 -14.24 7.46
C THR A 194 -7.04 -14.04 6.72
N TRP A 195 -6.81 -14.86 5.69
CA TRP A 195 -5.62 -14.78 4.86
C TRP A 195 -5.77 -13.73 3.76
N ARG A 196 -4.67 -13.06 3.43
CA ARG A 196 -4.55 -12.06 2.37
C ARG A 196 -3.33 -12.37 1.52
N GLU A 197 -3.51 -12.37 0.22
CA GLU A 197 -2.44 -12.57 -0.76
C GLU A 197 -1.67 -11.27 -0.98
N LEU A 198 -0.34 -11.36 -1.04
CA LEU A 198 0.54 -10.31 -1.52
C LEU A 198 0.92 -10.59 -2.99
N PRO A 199 1.34 -9.55 -3.75
CA PRO A 199 1.75 -9.72 -5.14
C PRO A 199 2.70 -10.91 -5.36
N THR A 200 2.46 -11.65 -6.44
CA THR A 200 3.27 -12.81 -6.83
C THR A 200 4.72 -12.42 -7.04
N ARG A 201 5.64 -13.22 -6.50
CA ARG A 201 7.08 -13.05 -6.66
C ARG A 201 7.53 -13.49 -8.06
N PRO A 202 8.69 -13.04 -8.54
CA PRO A 202 9.19 -13.40 -9.89
C PRO A 202 9.36 -14.91 -10.13
N ASP A 203 9.50 -15.71 -9.06
CA ASP A 203 9.58 -17.17 -9.13
C ASP A 203 8.21 -17.87 -9.22
N GLY A 204 7.11 -17.09 -9.25
CA GLY A 204 5.74 -17.59 -9.29
C GLY A 204 5.18 -17.99 -7.94
N SER A 205 5.94 -17.85 -6.85
CA SER A 205 5.43 -18.03 -5.50
C SER A 205 4.61 -16.82 -5.05
N THR A 206 3.68 -17.03 -4.13
CA THR A 206 2.85 -15.99 -3.52
C THR A 206 3.09 -15.98 -2.02
N VAL A 207 3.14 -14.78 -1.44
CA VAL A 207 3.21 -14.64 0.02
C VAL A 207 1.82 -14.32 0.52
N TRP A 208 1.34 -15.14 1.44
CA TRP A 208 0.06 -14.94 2.11
C TRP A 208 0.33 -14.49 3.53
N TRP A 209 -0.50 -13.61 4.05
CA TRP A 209 -0.41 -13.21 5.45
C TRP A 209 -1.77 -13.29 6.13
N ALA A 210 -1.75 -13.54 7.44
CA ALA A 210 -2.96 -13.52 8.24
C ALA A 210 -2.66 -12.94 9.62
N THR A 211 -3.65 -12.23 10.14
CA THR A 211 -3.75 -11.87 11.55
C THR A 211 -5.09 -12.40 12.06
N LYS A 212 -5.15 -12.77 13.34
CA LYS A 212 -6.38 -13.19 14.00
C LYS A 212 -6.74 -12.16 15.05
N ARG A 213 -7.98 -11.67 14.99
CA ARG A 213 -8.47 -10.62 15.89
C ARG A 213 -8.40 -11.11 17.34
N GLY A 214 -7.62 -10.43 18.17
CA GLY A 214 -7.36 -10.80 19.57
C GLY A 214 -6.13 -11.68 19.81
N ASP A 215 -5.47 -12.15 18.75
CA ASP A 215 -4.17 -12.83 18.85
C ASP A 215 -3.05 -11.90 18.34
N ILE A 216 -2.02 -11.78 19.18
CA ILE A 216 -0.76 -11.03 18.99
C ILE A 216 0.17 -11.84 18.06
N LEU A 217 -0.31 -12.24 16.88
CA LEU A 217 0.45 -13.12 15.98
C LEU A 217 0.18 -12.78 14.52
N LEU A 218 1.25 -12.36 13.84
CA LEU A 218 1.32 -12.35 12.37
C LEU A 218 1.73 -13.74 11.90
N LEU A 219 0.97 -14.31 10.96
CA LEU A 219 1.38 -15.47 10.18
C LEU A 219 1.70 -15.06 8.74
N LEU A 220 2.77 -15.63 8.19
CA LEU A 220 3.16 -15.49 6.79
C LEU A 220 3.29 -16.90 6.19
N ALA A 221 2.70 -17.16 5.04
CA ALA A 221 2.83 -18.42 4.33
C ALA A 221 3.39 -18.18 2.93
N ILE A 222 4.41 -18.94 2.53
CA ILE A 222 4.87 -18.98 1.14
C ILE A 222 4.12 -20.11 0.45
N VAL A 223 3.43 -19.77 -0.63
CA VAL A 223 2.68 -20.70 -1.46
C VAL A 223 3.33 -20.77 -2.84
N ASP A 224 3.76 -21.95 -3.26
CA ASP A 224 4.43 -22.15 -4.55
C ASP A 224 3.47 -21.94 -5.74
N ALA A 225 4.03 -21.96 -6.95
CA ALA A 225 3.26 -21.82 -8.20
C ALA A 225 2.25 -22.96 -8.44
N GLN A 226 2.32 -24.05 -7.67
CA GLN A 226 1.37 -25.17 -7.71
C GLN A 226 0.27 -25.04 -6.63
N GLY A 227 0.30 -23.99 -5.81
CA GLY A 227 -0.67 -23.73 -4.75
C GLY A 227 -0.39 -24.50 -3.45
N MET A 228 0.83 -25.01 -3.26
CA MET A 228 1.24 -25.74 -2.05
C MET A 228 1.95 -24.81 -1.07
N VAL A 229 1.68 -24.97 0.23
CA VAL A 229 2.39 -24.23 1.29
C VAL A 229 3.79 -24.82 1.45
N GLU A 230 4.82 -24.01 1.21
CA GLU A 230 6.22 -24.39 1.39
C GLU A 230 6.66 -24.19 2.84
N GLU A 231 6.40 -22.99 3.40
CA GLU A 231 6.77 -22.63 4.75
C GLU A 231 5.74 -21.67 5.35
N VAL A 232 5.50 -21.80 6.66
CA VAL A 232 4.72 -20.85 7.45
C VAL A 232 5.62 -20.25 8.50
N TYR A 233 5.66 -18.93 8.57
CA TYR A 233 6.35 -18.17 9.59
C TYR A 233 5.35 -17.55 10.55
N GLY A 234 5.76 -17.38 11.79
CA GLY A 234 5.00 -16.66 12.80
C GLY A 234 5.87 -15.64 13.49
N TRP A 235 5.31 -14.46 13.76
CA TRP A 235 5.96 -13.47 14.60
C TRP A 235 4.99 -12.96 15.67
N PRO A 236 5.27 -13.22 16.97
CA PRO A 236 4.47 -12.66 18.04
C PRO A 236 4.67 -11.15 18.08
N SER A 237 3.62 -10.38 17.76
CA SER A 237 3.62 -8.92 17.80
C SER A 237 2.41 -8.42 18.56
N ALA A 238 2.63 -7.50 19.50
CA ALA A 238 1.57 -6.80 20.25
C ALA A 238 0.76 -5.85 19.36
N ASP A 239 1.20 -5.70 18.11
CA ASP A 239 0.73 -4.68 17.20
C ASP A 239 0.05 -5.34 15.99
N TYR A 240 -1.00 -4.70 15.53
CA TYR A 240 -1.69 -5.08 14.31
C TYR A 240 -0.82 -4.71 13.11
N VAL A 241 -0.54 -5.68 12.25
CA VAL A 241 0.05 -5.40 10.93
C VAL A 241 -0.97 -4.59 10.13
N ASP A 242 -0.60 -3.37 9.76
CA ASP A 242 -1.46 -2.45 9.01
C ASP A 242 -1.24 -2.66 7.49
N TRP A 243 0.01 -2.88 7.08
CA TRP A 243 0.37 -3.12 5.68
C TRP A 243 1.62 -3.99 5.53
N LEU A 244 1.74 -4.63 4.36
CA LEU A 244 2.87 -5.45 3.93
C LEU A 244 3.16 -5.17 2.45
N VAL A 245 4.44 -4.93 2.11
CA VAL A 245 4.88 -4.70 0.73
C VAL A 245 6.06 -5.63 0.40
N PRO A 246 6.01 -6.41 -0.69
CA PRO A 246 7.13 -7.27 -1.10
C PRO A 246 8.37 -6.48 -1.58
N VAL A 247 9.56 -6.97 -1.24
CA VAL A 247 10.87 -6.34 -1.49
C VAL A 247 11.89 -7.43 -1.80
N GLY A 248 11.83 -7.99 -3.01
CA GLY A 248 12.70 -9.10 -3.38
C GLY A 248 12.41 -10.35 -2.54
N ASP A 249 13.36 -10.77 -1.71
CA ASP A 249 13.21 -11.92 -0.80
C ASP A 249 12.71 -11.54 0.61
N SER A 250 12.36 -10.28 0.80
CA SER A 250 11.92 -9.73 2.09
C SER A 250 10.57 -9.02 1.94
N LEU A 251 9.97 -8.65 3.07
CA LEU A 251 8.76 -7.84 3.11
C LEU A 251 9.02 -6.59 3.95
N PHE A 252 8.59 -5.43 3.49
CA PHE A 252 8.35 -4.31 4.40
C PHE A 252 7.02 -4.50 5.09
N ALA A 253 6.99 -4.21 6.39
CA ALA A 253 5.83 -4.40 7.24
C ALA A 253 5.63 -3.17 8.14
N GLY A 254 4.39 -2.70 8.20
CA GLY A 254 3.98 -1.62 9.08
C GLY A 254 3.07 -2.12 10.16
N PHE A 255 3.27 -1.61 11.37
CA PHE A 255 2.52 -2.02 12.54
C PHE A 255 1.78 -0.84 13.15
N ARG A 256 0.55 -1.11 13.57
CA ARG A 256 -0.31 -0.22 14.33
C ARG A 256 -0.52 -0.84 15.72
N MET A 257 -0.17 -0.12 16.76
CA MET A 257 -0.34 -0.60 18.13
C MET A 257 -1.80 -0.60 18.58
N GLU A 258 -2.22 -1.65 19.30
CA GLU A 258 -3.55 -1.76 19.91
C GLU A 258 -3.63 -0.84 21.16
N GLY A 259 -4.35 0.28 21.07
CA GLY A 259 -4.56 1.18 22.23
C GLY A 259 -4.57 2.68 21.94
N GLY A 260 -4.43 3.08 20.67
CA GLY A 260 -4.28 4.49 20.29
C GLY A 260 -2.81 4.92 20.31
N TYR A 261 -2.51 5.90 19.47
CA TYR A 261 -1.16 6.41 19.24
C TYR A 261 -0.51 6.89 20.54
N VAL A 262 0.36 6.07 21.14
CA VAL A 262 1.31 6.57 22.12
C VAL A 262 2.44 7.20 21.33
N VAL A 263 2.55 8.51 21.42
CA VAL A 263 3.72 9.28 20.98
C VAL A 263 4.95 8.66 21.66
N GLY A 264 5.83 8.00 20.89
CA GLY A 264 7.12 7.51 21.40
C GLY A 264 7.43 6.00 21.24
N ILE A 265 6.83 5.28 20.30
CA ILE A 265 7.48 4.08 19.74
C ILE A 265 8.14 4.47 18.42
N ASP A 266 9.47 4.50 18.41
CA ASP A 266 10.29 5.05 17.32
C ASP A 266 10.33 4.17 16.06
N HIS A 267 9.76 2.95 16.09
CA HIS A 267 9.82 2.02 14.97
C HIS A 267 8.48 1.30 14.76
N LEU A 268 7.66 1.84 13.85
CA LEU A 268 6.44 1.17 13.34
C LEU A 268 6.71 0.37 12.05
N ASN A 269 7.96 0.41 11.55
CA ASN A 269 8.35 -0.10 10.25
C ASN A 269 9.42 -1.19 10.40
N PHE A 270 9.21 -2.34 9.77
CA PHE A 270 10.12 -3.48 9.84
C PHE A 270 10.42 -4.05 8.45
N LEU A 271 11.61 -4.62 8.31
CA LEU A 271 11.99 -5.50 7.21
C LEU A 271 11.96 -6.94 7.70
N ILE A 272 11.06 -7.74 7.14
CA ILE A 272 10.93 -9.18 7.39
C ILE A 272 11.77 -9.92 6.34
N ASP A 273 12.90 -10.47 6.77
CA ASP A 273 13.77 -11.33 5.97
C ASP A 273 13.33 -12.79 6.14
N LEU A 274 12.52 -13.29 5.21
CA LEU A 274 11.99 -14.66 5.26
C LEU A 274 13.11 -15.71 5.15
N LYS A 275 14.15 -15.41 4.37
CA LYS A 275 15.29 -16.31 4.17
C LYS A 275 16.19 -16.36 5.40
N GLY A 276 16.44 -15.20 6.01
CA GLY A 276 17.17 -15.05 7.27
C GLY A 276 16.35 -15.47 8.50
N ARG A 277 15.02 -15.58 8.34
CA ARG A 277 14.05 -15.85 9.42
C ARG A 277 14.10 -14.78 10.50
N THR A 278 14.29 -13.54 10.08
CA THR A 278 14.50 -12.40 10.99
C THR A 278 13.61 -11.23 10.66
N VAL A 279 13.26 -10.46 11.69
CA VAL A 279 12.56 -9.18 11.58
C VAL A 279 13.51 -8.07 12.03
N HIS A 280 13.69 -7.04 11.21
CA HIS A 280 14.61 -5.94 11.47
C HIS A 280 13.86 -4.62 11.59
N PRO A 281 14.02 -3.86 12.69
CA PRO A 281 13.55 -2.48 12.75
C PRO A 281 14.18 -1.65 11.63
N LEU A 282 13.39 -0.85 10.92
CA LEU A 282 13.89 0.01 9.86
C LEU A 282 14.44 1.33 10.42
N LEU A 283 15.65 1.66 9.98
CA LEU A 283 16.34 2.89 10.34
C LEU A 283 16.04 4.00 9.34
N GLY A 284 15.82 5.20 9.86
CA GLY A 284 15.86 6.47 9.13
C GLY A 284 14.69 6.73 8.19
N LEU A 285 13.67 5.87 8.15
CA LEU A 285 12.37 6.28 7.61
C LEU A 285 11.88 7.45 8.46
N PRO A 286 11.41 8.55 7.85
CA PRO A 286 10.95 9.70 8.62
C PRO A 286 9.78 9.29 9.50
N ASP A 287 9.98 9.40 10.82
CA ASP A 287 8.89 9.46 11.77
C ASP A 287 8.20 10.80 11.52
N GLY A 288 7.05 10.80 10.85
CA GLY A 288 6.35 12.05 10.58
C GLY A 288 5.99 12.71 11.92
N GLU A 289 6.53 13.91 12.17
CA GLU A 289 6.28 14.67 13.41
C GLU A 289 4.78 14.93 13.67
N GLU A 290 3.93 14.80 12.64
CA GLU A 290 2.47 15.02 12.71
C GLU A 290 1.62 13.96 11.96
N GLY A 291 2.23 12.86 11.48
CA GLY A 291 1.51 11.86 10.67
C GLY A 291 2.29 10.57 10.46
N LEU A 292 1.56 9.45 10.42
CA LEU A 292 2.15 8.13 10.12
C LEU A 292 2.58 8.11 8.64
N ALA A 293 3.85 7.83 8.39
CA ALA A 293 4.33 7.47 7.06
C ALA A 293 4.01 5.99 6.81
N GLU A 294 2.97 5.71 6.02
CA GLU A 294 2.59 4.36 5.60
C GLU A 294 3.16 4.09 4.19
N PRO A 295 4.22 3.28 4.00
CA PRO A 295 4.65 2.85 2.68
C PRO A 295 3.53 2.10 1.96
N TRP A 296 3.19 2.63 0.79
CA TRP A 296 2.19 2.07 -0.11
C TRP A 296 2.83 1.31 -1.26
N TYR A 297 4.04 1.72 -1.66
CA TYR A 297 4.72 1.16 -2.82
C TYR A 297 6.20 0.94 -2.53
N ALA A 298 6.72 -0.19 -3.02
CA ALA A 298 8.15 -0.47 -3.11
C ALA A 298 8.50 -0.79 -4.56
N ILE A 299 9.30 0.08 -5.18
CA ILE A 299 9.76 -0.10 -6.55
C ILE A 299 11.15 -0.74 -6.50
N PRO A 300 11.36 -1.89 -7.19
CA PRO A 300 12.66 -2.53 -7.23
C PRO A 300 13.69 -1.70 -8.00
N PRO A 301 14.99 -1.98 -7.85
CA PRO A 301 16.03 -1.32 -8.63
C PRO A 301 15.79 -1.53 -10.12
N ALA A 302 15.95 -0.47 -10.92
CA ALA A 302 15.77 -0.54 -12.37
C ALA A 302 16.64 -1.65 -12.99
N GLY A 303 16.01 -2.61 -13.68
CA GLY A 303 16.68 -3.68 -14.42
C GLY A 303 16.74 -5.05 -13.72
N LYS A 304 15.86 -5.34 -12.76
CA LYS A 304 15.64 -6.69 -12.21
C LYS A 304 14.28 -7.24 -12.60
#